data_AF-A0A843CKZ1-F1
#
_entry.id   AF-A0A843CKZ1-F1
#
_cell.length_a   1.000
_cell.length_b   1.000
_cell.length_c   1.000
_cell.angle_alpha   90.00
_cell.angle_beta   90.00
_cell.angle_gamma   90.00
#
_symmetry.space_group_name_H-M   'P 1'
#
loop_
_entity.id
_entity.type
_entity.pdbx_description
1 polymer ?
#
loop_
_entity_poly.entity_id
_entity_poly.type
_entity_poly.pdbx_seq_one_letter_code
_entity_poly.pdbx_strand_id
1 'polypeptide(L)'
;MTAPICPECSSSHTCPIAYGYPGDEEEYLKLVAEKKICPGGCVTDDNSPVWYCNDCSHTWGRLRNSDNIDSFDYDQGFNIEETFDQ
;
A
#
# COMPACT_ATOMS: atom_id res chain seq x y z
N MET A 1 -2.95 1.60 16.83
CA MET A 1 -4.11 1.17 16.01
C MET A 1 -4.26 -0.32 16.22
N THR A 2 -5.42 -0.80 16.65
CA THR A 2 -5.65 -2.24 16.90
C THR A 2 -6.13 -2.89 15.60
N ALA A 3 -5.56 -4.04 15.25
CA ALA A 3 -5.99 -4.79 14.07
C ALA A 3 -7.47 -5.23 14.24
N PRO A 4 -8.32 -5.10 13.20
CA PRO A 4 -9.72 -5.48 13.28
C PRO A 4 -9.87 -6.99 13.35
N ILE A 5 -10.92 -7.47 14.02
CA ILE A 5 -11.29 -8.89 14.01
C ILE A 5 -11.88 -9.25 12.64
N CYS A 6 -11.53 -10.42 12.11
CA CYS A 6 -12.07 -10.90 10.84
C CYS A 6 -13.60 -11.07 10.93
N PRO A 7 -14.39 -10.44 10.03
CA PRO A 7 -15.84 -10.55 10.06
C PRO A 7 -16.37 -11.93 9.61
N GLU A 8 -15.54 -12.73 8.93
CA GLU A 8 -15.93 -14.04 8.39
C GLU A 8 -15.73 -15.17 9.42
N CYS A 9 -14.55 -15.23 10.04
CA CYS A 9 -14.18 -16.32 10.96
C CYS A 9 -13.99 -15.88 12.41
N SER A 10 -14.16 -14.59 12.73
CA SER A 10 -13.91 -14.00 14.06
C SER A 10 -12.47 -14.15 14.59
N SER A 11 -11.51 -14.47 13.73
CA SER A 11 -10.09 -14.54 14.10
C SER A 11 -9.50 -13.14 14.34
N SER A 12 -8.61 -13.04 15.32
CA SER A 12 -7.80 -11.85 15.59
C SER A 12 -6.50 -11.81 14.78
N HIS A 13 -6.20 -12.86 14.02
CA HIS A 13 -4.99 -12.98 13.21
C HIS A 13 -5.12 -12.26 11.86
N THR A 14 -5.21 -10.94 11.92
CA THR A 14 -5.42 -10.08 10.74
C THR A 14 -4.24 -9.15 10.51
N CYS A 15 -3.97 -8.84 9.26
CA CYS A 15 -2.85 -8.01 8.81
C CYS A 15 -3.36 -6.98 7.78
N PRO A 16 -2.76 -5.78 7.71
CA PRO A 16 -2.96 -4.88 6.60
C PRO A 16 -2.32 -5.44 5.32
N ILE A 17 -2.92 -5.13 4.18
CA ILE A 17 -2.37 -5.50 2.86
C ILE A 17 -1.46 -4.38 2.38
N ALA A 18 -0.21 -4.72 2.06
CA ALA A 18 0.77 -3.79 1.49
C ALA A 18 0.76 -3.91 -0.04
N TYR A 19 0.40 -2.82 -0.72
CA TYR A 19 0.37 -2.74 -2.17
C TYR A 19 1.51 -1.88 -2.72
N GLY A 20 1.82 -2.09 -4.00
CA GLY A 20 2.87 -1.35 -4.70
C GLY A 20 4.25 -2.00 -4.56
N TYR A 21 5.28 -1.25 -4.94
CA TYR A 21 6.66 -1.72 -4.88
C TYR A 21 7.27 -1.38 -3.51
N PRO A 22 7.85 -2.36 -2.79
CA PRO A 22 8.52 -2.08 -1.53
C PRO A 22 9.76 -1.23 -1.79
N GLY A 23 9.93 -0.16 -1.03
CA GLY A 23 11.14 0.67 -1.10
C GLY A 23 12.39 -0.07 -0.61
N ASP A 24 12.23 -0.88 0.43
CA ASP A 24 13.28 -1.69 1.03
C ASP A 24 12.82 -3.15 1.11
N GLU A 25 13.40 -4.02 0.28
CA GLU A 25 12.93 -5.40 0.12
C GLU A 25 13.20 -6.25 1.36
N GLU A 26 14.31 -6.02 2.05
CA GLU A 26 14.71 -6.80 3.23
C GLU A 26 13.78 -6.51 4.41
N GLU A 27 13.47 -5.23 4.64
CA GLU A 27 12.49 -4.83 5.65
C GLU A 27 11.11 -5.38 5.32
N TYR A 28 10.69 -5.27 4.06
CA TYR A 28 9.41 -5.81 3.61
C TYR A 28 9.28 -7.31 3.87
N LEU A 29 10.27 -8.10 3.45
CA LEU A 29 10.29 -9.55 3.66
C LEU A 29 10.26 -9.91 5.14
N LYS A 30 10.94 -9.14 5.99
CA LYS A 30 10.91 -9.32 7.45
C LYS A 30 9.52 -9.05 8.02
N LEU A 31 8.86 -7.97 7.61
CA LEU A 31 7.50 -7.65 8.06
C LEU A 31 6.47 -8.70 7.61
N VAL A 32 6.64 -9.25 6.41
CA VAL A 32 5.82 -10.37 5.91
C VAL A 32 6.08 -11.63 6.74
N ALA A 33 7.34 -11.96 7.03
CA ALA A 33 7.71 -13.11 7.85
C ALA A 33 7.17 -13.00 9.29
N GLU A 34 7.16 -11.78 9.85
CA GLU A 34 6.56 -11.47 11.16
C GLU A 34 5.01 -11.40 11.11
N LYS A 35 4.38 -11.61 9.94
CA LYS A 35 2.92 -11.49 9.71
C LYS A 35 2.34 -10.13 10.12
N LYS A 36 3.19 -9.09 10.13
CA LYS A 36 2.79 -7.70 10.42
C LYS A 36 2.12 -7.06 9.22
N ILE A 37 2.50 -7.47 8.00
CA ILE A 37 1.89 -7.05 6.74
C ILE A 37 1.65 -8.28 5.88
N CYS A 38 0.67 -8.20 4.99
CA CYS A 38 0.39 -9.23 4.00
C CYS A 38 0.64 -8.70 2.59
N PRO A 39 1.36 -9.46 1.74
CA PRO A 39 1.71 -9.00 0.41
C PRO A 39 0.47 -8.86 -0.46
N GLY A 40 0.27 -7.66 -1.01
CA GLY A 40 -0.76 -7.35 -1.99
C GLY A 40 -0.24 -7.40 -3.43
N GLY A 41 -1.04 -6.83 -4.34
CA GLY A 41 -0.64 -6.61 -5.72
C GLY A 41 0.16 -5.31 -5.90
N CYS A 42 0.68 -5.11 -7.11
CA CYS A 42 1.32 -3.84 -7.48
C CYS A 42 0.29 -2.73 -7.70
N VAL A 43 -0.88 -3.07 -8.25
CA VAL A 43 -1.94 -2.13 -8.63
C VAL A 43 -3.05 -2.17 -7.59
N THR A 44 -3.60 -0.99 -7.29
CA THR A 44 -4.78 -0.82 -6.45
C THR A 44 -5.87 -0.06 -7.18
N ASP A 45 -7.10 -0.30 -6.76
CA ASP A 45 -8.31 0.37 -7.21
C ASP A 45 -9.11 0.81 -5.96
N ASP A 46 -10.14 1.63 -6.15
CA ASP A 46 -11.00 2.11 -5.05
C ASP A 46 -11.72 0.99 -4.26
N ASN A 47 -11.80 -0.21 -4.85
CA ASN A 47 -12.36 -1.41 -4.22
C ASN A 47 -11.29 -2.37 -3.68
N SER A 48 -10.00 -2.03 -3.77
CA SER A 48 -8.94 -2.88 -3.26
C SER A 48 -9.06 -3.01 -1.73
N PRO A 49 -9.04 -4.23 -1.19
CA PRO A 49 -9.17 -4.48 0.25
C PRO A 49 -7.95 -3.95 1.02
N VAL A 50 -8.16 -3.57 2.28
CA VAL A 50 -7.07 -3.08 3.15
C VAL A 50 -6.64 -4.10 4.19
N TRP A 51 -7.48 -5.10 4.47
CA TRP A 51 -7.25 -6.10 5.50
C TRP A 51 -7.29 -7.51 4.91
N TYR A 52 -6.43 -8.38 5.44
CA TYR A 52 -6.35 -9.80 5.12
C TYR A 52 -6.39 -10.63 6.41
N CYS A 53 -7.15 -11.72 6.42
CA CYS A 53 -7.17 -12.69 7.52
C CYS A 53 -6.19 -13.83 7.25
N ASN A 54 -5.24 -14.05 8.15
CA ASN A 54 -4.26 -15.13 8.04
C ASN A 54 -4.86 -16.54 8.27
N ASP A 55 -6.10 -16.62 8.76
CA ASP A 55 -6.73 -17.88 9.15
C ASP A 55 -7.66 -18.42 8.06
N CYS A 56 -8.53 -17.55 7.51
CA CYS A 56 -9.51 -17.93 6.48
C CYS A 56 -9.26 -17.28 5.11
N SER A 57 -8.22 -16.45 4.97
CA SER A 57 -7.89 -15.74 3.73
C SER A 57 -8.95 -14.73 3.26
N HIS A 58 -9.91 -14.38 4.12
CA HIS A 58 -10.88 -13.33 3.85
C HIS A 58 -10.21 -11.97 3.72
N THR A 59 -10.64 -11.15 2.76
CA THR A 59 -10.16 -9.78 2.56
C THR A 59 -11.30 -8.79 2.61
N TRP A 60 -11.08 -7.63 3.26
CA TRP A 60 -12.13 -6.63 3.45
C TRP A 60 -11.58 -5.21 3.64
N GLY A 61 -12.51 -4.27 3.72
CA GLY A 61 -12.25 -2.84 3.69
C GLY A 61 -12.03 -2.33 2.27
N ARG A 62 -11.82 -1.02 2.12
CA ARG A 62 -11.56 -0.39 0.83
C ARG A 62 -10.48 0.67 1.00
N LEU A 63 -9.48 0.63 0.13
CA LEU A 63 -8.52 1.72 -0.06
C LEU A 63 -9.31 2.95 -0.54
N ARG A 64 -9.60 3.88 0.37
CA ARG A 64 -10.17 5.17 -0.02
C ARG A 64 -9.06 6.02 -0.62
N ASN A 65 -9.23 6.43 -1.87
CA ASN A 65 -8.31 7.27 -2.63
C ASN A 65 -8.22 8.74 -2.14
N SER A 66 -8.33 8.98 -0.82
CA SER A 66 -8.42 10.34 -0.26
C SER A 66 -7.19 10.80 0.53
N ASP A 67 -6.09 10.07 0.49
CA ASP A 67 -4.80 10.64 0.85
C ASP A 67 -4.22 11.28 -0.41
N ASN A 68 -4.44 12.59 -0.54
CA ASN A 68 -3.92 13.47 -1.58
C ASN A 68 -2.50 13.05 -1.98
N ILE A 69 -2.36 12.28 -3.06
CA ILE A 69 -1.23 12.45 -3.95
C ILE A 69 -1.51 13.79 -4.59
N ASP A 70 -0.96 14.86 -4.00
CA ASP A 70 -0.68 16.08 -4.74
C ASP A 70 -0.08 15.61 -6.06
N SER A 71 -0.88 15.79 -7.11
CA SER A 71 -0.47 15.65 -8.49
C SER A 71 0.91 16.26 -8.58
N PHE A 72 1.93 15.43 -8.74
CA PHE A 72 3.25 15.89 -9.14
C PHE A 72 2.98 16.55 -10.49
N ASP A 73 2.88 17.88 -10.47
CA ASP A 73 2.69 18.73 -11.64
C ASP A 73 3.83 18.41 -12.60
N TYR A 74 3.57 17.51 -13.54
CA TYR A 74 4.40 17.25 -14.71
C TYR A 74 4.25 18.41 -15.73
N ASP A 75 4.01 19.62 -15.21
CA ASP A 75 4.04 20.92 -15.89
C ASP A 75 5.19 21.79 -15.35
N GLN A 76 6.21 21.20 -14.71
CA GLN A 76 7.53 21.82 -14.81
C GLN A 76 8.15 21.33 -16.11
N GLY A 77 7.65 21.93 -17.19
CA GLY A 77 8.24 21.88 -18.51
C GLY A 77 9.76 22.01 -18.40
N PHE A 78 10.42 21.12 -19.12
CA PHE A 78 11.84 21.14 -19.40
C PHE A 78 12.21 22.52 -19.97
N ASN A 79 12.71 23.45 -19.14
CA ASN A 79 13.30 24.69 -19.63
C ASN A 79 14.71 24.37 -20.14
N ILE A 80 14.83 24.15 -21.46
CA ILE A 80 16.10 23.89 -22.17
C ILE A 80 16.90 25.19 -22.39
N GLU A 81 16.58 26.28 -21.70
CA GLU A 81 17.08 27.61 -22.08
C GLU A 81 17.91 28.34 -21.01
N GLU A 82 18.47 27.65 -20.00
CA GLU A 82 19.26 28.34 -18.96
C GLU A 82 20.63 27.73 -18.57
N THR A 83 21.33 27.05 -19.47
CA THR A 83 22.81 26.96 -19.37
C THR A 83 23.47 26.93 -20.75
N PHE A 84 23.14 27.93 -21.57
CA PHE A 84 24.10 28.49 -22.52
C PHE A 84 24.45 29.89 -22.02
N ASP A 85 25.75 30.10 -21.78
CA ASP A 85 26.43 31.35 -21.40
C ASP A 85 26.55 31.66 -19.89
N GLN A 86 27.63 31.17 -19.28
CA GLN A 86 28.74 31.99 -18.78
C GLN A 86 29.99 31.15 -18.45
#